data_AF-A0A174J6E3-F1
#
_entry.id   AF-A0A174J6E3-F1
#
_cell.length_a   1.000
_cell.length_b   1.000
_cell.length_c   1.000
_cell.angle_alpha   90.00
_cell.angle_beta   90.00
_cell.angle_gamma   90.00
#
_symmetry.space_group_name_H-M   'P 1'
#
loop_
_entity.id
_entity.type
_entity.pdbx_description
1 polymer ?
#
loop_
_entity_poly.entity_id
_entity_poly.type
_entity_poly.pdbx_seq_one_letter_code
_entity_poly.pdbx_strand_id
1 'polypeptide(L)'
;MEVKGKKVLVFGLGISGIGAGKILERQGAEVVLYDGNKKLMEEKVRQQSGADSNAKIIIGEFPEEILAELDMTVLSPGVPTDLPVIEKMRKQGITVIGEVELAYQFGKGDVLAITGTNGKTTTTTLLGEIMKNYQDDVFVVGNIGTPYTTAVEDMTENSITVAEMSSFQLESIVEFRPRVSAILNFTPDHLNRHHTMEAYVNAKKNIAKNQTEEDYCILNYEDKLTREFGNEVKARVLYFSSQRKLEEGIYLEEGNIIYNYEGVKETICHVDELQILGTHNHENVMAACAMAAVYGVPVGVIRESVKAFGGVEHRIEYVTEKNGVTYYNDSKGTNPDAAIKGIQAMKRPTVLIGGGYDKGSEYTEWIESFDGKVKKLILLGDTREKIAADAEKCGFTDYMFVDSFEEAVLTAAKIAKEGEAVLLSPACASWDMFPSYEVRGEKFKEIVNSL
;
A
#
# COMPACT_ATOMS: atom_id res chain seq x y z
N MET A 1 -22.19 -15.99 3.43
CA MET A 1 -22.86 -15.68 2.14
C MET A 1 -23.27 -16.95 1.39
N GLU A 2 -24.45 -17.00 0.74
CA GLU A 2 -24.88 -18.14 -0.10
C GLU A 2 -24.88 -17.73 -1.59
N VAL A 3 -24.10 -18.43 -2.42
CA VAL A 3 -23.91 -18.13 -3.86
C VAL A 3 -24.18 -19.32 -4.79
N LYS A 4 -24.44 -20.51 -4.26
CA LYS A 4 -24.62 -21.71 -5.08
C LYS A 4 -25.85 -21.58 -5.97
N GLY A 5 -25.67 -21.81 -7.27
CA GLY A 5 -26.72 -21.69 -8.28
C GLY A 5 -27.16 -20.25 -8.59
N LYS A 6 -26.52 -19.23 -7.98
CA LYS A 6 -26.76 -17.83 -8.33
C LYS A 6 -25.94 -17.41 -9.52
N LYS A 7 -26.47 -16.51 -10.34
CA LYS A 7 -25.74 -15.88 -11.43
C LYS A 7 -25.02 -14.63 -10.93
N VAL A 8 -23.68 -14.69 -10.95
CA VAL A 8 -22.83 -13.65 -10.35
C VAL A 8 -21.95 -13.01 -11.41
N LEU A 9 -22.06 -11.69 -11.55
CA LEU A 9 -21.19 -10.89 -12.40
C LEU A 9 -19.93 -10.49 -11.62
N VAL A 10 -18.76 -10.73 -12.18
CA VAL A 10 -17.51 -10.09 -11.74
C VAL A 10 -17.19 -8.97 -12.70
N PHE A 11 -17.20 -7.73 -12.20
CA PHE A 11 -16.96 -6.53 -12.98
C PHE A 11 -15.51 -6.07 -12.79
N GLY A 12 -14.74 -6.09 -13.89
CA GLY A 12 -13.31 -5.81 -13.94
C GLY A 12 -12.48 -7.08 -13.71
N LEU A 13 -11.56 -7.36 -14.63
CA LEU A 13 -10.82 -8.64 -14.72
C LEU A 13 -9.32 -8.49 -14.50
N GLY A 14 -8.94 -7.62 -13.54
CA GLY A 14 -7.60 -7.62 -12.95
C GLY A 14 -7.37 -8.86 -12.09
N ILE A 15 -6.19 -8.96 -11.46
CA ILE A 15 -5.80 -10.14 -10.65
C ILE A 15 -6.86 -10.45 -9.57
N SER A 16 -7.34 -9.43 -8.85
CA SER A 16 -8.36 -9.62 -7.81
C SER A 16 -9.72 -10.09 -8.36
N GLY A 17 -10.11 -9.60 -9.54
CA GLY A 17 -11.35 -10.00 -10.22
C GLY A 17 -11.32 -11.44 -10.70
N ILE A 18 -10.20 -11.87 -11.30
CA ILE A 18 -10.00 -13.29 -11.63
C ILE A 18 -10.05 -14.16 -10.38
N GLY A 19 -9.43 -13.72 -9.28
CA GLY A 19 -9.51 -14.41 -7.98
C GLY A 19 -10.95 -14.52 -7.47
N ALA A 20 -11.73 -13.44 -7.56
CA ALA A 20 -13.15 -13.43 -7.17
C ALA A 20 -13.97 -14.43 -8.01
N GLY A 21 -13.75 -14.48 -9.32
CA GLY A 21 -14.40 -15.47 -10.19
C GLY A 21 -14.11 -16.91 -9.77
N LYS A 22 -12.85 -17.22 -9.44
CA LYS A 22 -12.45 -18.55 -8.97
C LYS A 22 -13.12 -18.95 -7.66
N ILE A 23 -13.18 -18.04 -6.68
CA ILE A 23 -13.92 -18.28 -5.42
C ILE A 23 -15.38 -18.64 -5.75
N LEU A 24 -16.04 -17.81 -6.56
CA LEU A 24 -17.46 -17.98 -6.88
C LEU A 24 -17.75 -19.30 -7.62
N GLU A 25 -16.95 -19.67 -8.63
CA GLU A 25 -17.13 -20.94 -9.35
C GLU A 25 -16.98 -22.15 -8.41
N ARG A 26 -16.00 -22.11 -7.50
CA ARG A 26 -15.77 -23.18 -6.51
C ARG A 26 -16.90 -23.31 -5.50
N GLN A 27 -17.57 -22.21 -5.19
CA GLN A 27 -18.77 -22.18 -4.35
C GLN A 27 -20.06 -22.49 -5.13
N GLY A 28 -19.93 -22.84 -6.43
CA GLY A 28 -21.02 -23.31 -7.28
C GLY A 28 -21.90 -22.21 -7.86
N ALA A 29 -21.39 -20.98 -7.97
CA ALA A 29 -22.08 -19.89 -8.67
C ALA A 29 -21.94 -20.01 -10.20
N GLU A 30 -22.93 -19.51 -10.93
CA GLU A 30 -22.84 -19.29 -12.38
C GLU A 30 -22.14 -17.96 -12.66
N VAL A 31 -20.85 -18.00 -12.96
CA VAL A 31 -20.01 -16.80 -13.04
C VAL A 31 -20.01 -16.18 -14.43
N VAL A 32 -20.13 -14.86 -14.47
CA VAL A 32 -19.92 -14.04 -15.67
C VAL A 32 -18.78 -13.05 -15.39
N LEU A 33 -17.72 -13.13 -16.17
CA LEU A 33 -16.56 -12.26 -16.11
C LEU A 33 -16.71 -11.14 -17.14
N TYR A 34 -16.73 -9.88 -16.70
CA TYR A 34 -16.87 -8.72 -17.57
C TYR A 34 -15.73 -7.72 -17.42
N ASP A 35 -15.15 -7.26 -18.52
CA ASP A 35 -14.24 -6.12 -18.55
C ASP A 35 -14.54 -5.17 -19.72
N GLY A 36 -14.61 -3.87 -19.45
CA GLY A 36 -14.84 -2.84 -20.47
C GLY A 36 -13.64 -2.56 -21.38
N ASN A 37 -12.46 -3.05 -21.03
CA ASN A 37 -11.24 -2.80 -21.79
C ASN A 37 -11.20 -3.63 -23.08
N LYS A 38 -11.53 -2.98 -24.22
CA LYS A 38 -11.48 -3.59 -25.56
C LYS A 38 -10.11 -4.13 -25.96
N LYS A 39 -9.02 -3.78 -25.26
CA LYS A 39 -7.67 -4.32 -25.50
C LYS A 39 -7.41 -5.64 -24.76
N LEU A 40 -8.26 -6.02 -23.81
CA LEU A 40 -8.13 -7.29 -23.11
C LEU A 40 -8.51 -8.43 -24.05
N MET A 41 -7.73 -9.52 -24.01
CA MET A 41 -7.97 -10.69 -24.85
C MET A 41 -8.69 -11.76 -24.04
N GLU A 42 -9.81 -12.28 -24.55
CA GLU A 42 -10.59 -13.34 -23.89
C GLU A 42 -9.73 -14.57 -23.58
N GLU A 43 -8.86 -14.97 -24.49
CA GLU A 43 -7.95 -16.11 -24.30
C GLU A 43 -7.04 -15.93 -23.08
N LYS A 44 -6.54 -14.71 -22.84
CA LYS A 44 -5.71 -14.39 -21.68
C LYS A 44 -6.51 -14.50 -20.39
N VAL A 45 -7.76 -14.01 -20.38
CA VAL A 45 -8.66 -14.13 -19.22
C VAL A 45 -8.94 -15.61 -18.95
N ARG A 46 -9.29 -16.39 -19.98
CA ARG A 46 -9.54 -17.84 -19.88
C ARG A 46 -8.33 -18.56 -19.26
N GLN A 47 -7.12 -18.26 -19.73
CA GLN A 47 -5.88 -18.83 -19.20
C GLN A 47 -5.70 -18.50 -17.71
N GLN A 48 -5.99 -17.25 -17.31
CA GLN A 48 -5.86 -16.82 -15.91
C GLN A 48 -6.93 -17.43 -15.00
N SER A 49 -8.15 -17.62 -15.50
CA SER A 49 -9.26 -18.27 -14.77
C SER A 49 -9.01 -19.76 -14.55
N GLY A 50 -8.21 -20.40 -15.41
CA GLY A 50 -7.86 -21.82 -15.33
C GLY A 50 -8.65 -22.67 -16.32
N ALA A 51 -8.07 -23.81 -16.72
CA ALA A 51 -8.62 -24.65 -17.78
C ALA A 51 -10.02 -25.23 -17.48
N ASP A 52 -10.33 -25.42 -16.20
CA ASP A 52 -11.61 -25.97 -15.74
C ASP A 52 -12.69 -24.90 -15.50
N SER A 53 -12.37 -23.61 -15.73
CA SER A 53 -13.33 -22.51 -15.56
C SER A 53 -14.38 -22.54 -16.68
N ASN A 54 -15.65 -22.50 -16.27
CA ASN A 54 -16.81 -22.46 -17.15
C ASN A 54 -17.44 -21.06 -17.23
N ALA A 55 -16.83 -20.07 -16.60
CA ALA A 55 -17.32 -18.71 -16.56
C ALA A 55 -17.55 -18.13 -17.97
N LYS A 56 -18.69 -17.47 -18.17
CA LYS A 56 -18.93 -16.70 -19.40
C LYS A 56 -18.03 -15.47 -19.38
N ILE A 57 -17.26 -15.22 -20.44
CA ILE A 57 -16.38 -14.03 -20.54
C ILE A 57 -16.98 -13.03 -21.51
N ILE A 58 -17.00 -11.76 -21.13
CA ILE A 58 -17.54 -10.65 -21.92
C ILE A 58 -16.54 -9.50 -21.89
N ILE A 59 -16.02 -9.14 -23.06
CA ILE A 59 -15.04 -8.05 -23.21
C ILE A 59 -15.62 -6.93 -24.05
N GLY A 60 -15.41 -5.69 -23.61
CA GLY A 60 -15.82 -4.48 -24.31
C GLY A 60 -17.17 -3.97 -23.83
N GLU A 61 -18.16 -3.93 -24.72
CA GLU A 61 -19.44 -3.29 -24.40
C GLU A 61 -20.25 -4.12 -23.39
N PHE A 62 -20.85 -3.43 -22.41
CA PHE A 62 -21.65 -4.08 -21.38
C PHE A 62 -23.01 -4.52 -21.95
N PRO A 63 -23.36 -5.81 -21.90
CA PRO A 63 -24.62 -6.32 -22.43
C PRO A 63 -25.75 -6.08 -21.42
N GLU A 64 -26.58 -5.06 -21.65
CA GLU A 64 -27.64 -4.67 -20.70
C GLU A 64 -28.64 -5.79 -20.38
N GLU A 65 -28.90 -6.68 -21.33
CA GLU A 65 -29.81 -7.80 -21.19
C GLU A 65 -29.44 -8.73 -20.04
N ILE A 66 -28.16 -8.79 -19.65
CA ILE A 66 -27.70 -9.66 -18.58
C ILE A 66 -28.26 -9.26 -17.22
N LEU A 67 -28.60 -7.98 -17.03
CA LEU A 67 -29.07 -7.45 -15.75
C LEU A 67 -30.34 -8.16 -15.26
N ALA A 68 -31.19 -8.64 -16.18
CA ALA A 68 -32.42 -9.34 -15.83
C ALA A 68 -32.18 -10.72 -15.20
N GLU A 69 -30.97 -11.26 -15.35
CA GLU A 69 -30.61 -12.62 -14.93
C GLU A 69 -29.65 -12.62 -13.74
N LEU A 70 -29.11 -11.46 -13.33
CA LEU A 70 -28.11 -11.37 -12.27
C LEU A 70 -28.74 -11.35 -10.88
N ASP A 71 -28.21 -12.18 -9.98
CA ASP A 71 -28.52 -12.11 -8.56
C ASP A 71 -27.56 -11.16 -7.82
N MET A 72 -26.32 -11.07 -8.31
CA MET A 72 -25.23 -10.41 -7.60
C MET A 72 -24.12 -9.92 -8.55
N THR A 73 -23.43 -8.86 -8.14
CA THR A 73 -22.25 -8.30 -8.79
C THR A 73 -21.12 -8.12 -7.77
N VAL A 74 -19.91 -8.56 -8.13
CA VAL A 74 -18.66 -8.33 -7.41
C VAL A 74 -17.79 -7.36 -8.21
N LEU A 75 -17.40 -6.25 -7.59
CA LEU A 75 -16.59 -5.20 -8.21
C LEU A 75 -15.11 -5.41 -7.90
N SER A 76 -14.28 -5.34 -8.94
CA SER A 76 -12.83 -5.12 -8.76
C SER A 76 -12.56 -3.72 -8.22
N PRO A 77 -11.45 -3.49 -7.47
CA PRO A 77 -11.14 -2.19 -6.85
C PRO A 77 -11.11 -1.00 -7.80
N GLY A 78 -10.67 -1.21 -9.04
CA GLY A 78 -10.55 -0.15 -10.05
C GLY A 78 -11.89 0.28 -10.66
N VAL A 79 -12.98 -0.44 -10.42
CA VAL A 79 -14.29 -0.14 -10.99
C VAL A 79 -14.98 0.92 -10.15
N PRO A 80 -15.35 2.09 -10.74
CA PRO A 80 -16.07 3.09 -9.99
C PRO A 80 -17.43 2.60 -9.51
N THR A 81 -17.71 2.80 -8.22
CA THR A 81 -18.95 2.35 -7.58
C THR A 81 -20.15 3.20 -8.00
N ASP A 82 -19.92 4.38 -8.59
CA ASP A 82 -20.89 5.38 -9.03
C ASP A 82 -21.19 5.32 -10.54
N LEU A 83 -20.71 4.28 -11.25
CA LEU A 83 -21.05 4.10 -12.66
C LEU A 83 -22.57 3.95 -12.85
N PRO A 84 -23.16 4.53 -13.92
CA PRO A 84 -24.60 4.43 -14.19
C PRO A 84 -25.15 3.00 -14.20
N VAL A 85 -24.37 2.04 -14.71
CA VAL A 85 -24.74 0.62 -14.73
C VAL A 85 -24.78 0.01 -13.33
N ILE A 86 -23.89 0.41 -12.43
CA ILE A 86 -23.85 -0.08 -11.05
C ILE A 86 -25.02 0.48 -10.25
N GLU A 87 -25.35 1.76 -10.45
CA GLU A 87 -26.55 2.38 -9.89
C GLU A 87 -27.85 1.70 -10.39
N LYS A 88 -27.89 1.32 -11.66
CA LYS A 88 -29.01 0.54 -12.23
C LYS A 88 -29.14 -0.82 -11.57
N MET A 89 -28.02 -1.54 -11.33
CA MET A 89 -28.02 -2.82 -10.62
C MET A 89 -28.61 -2.68 -9.21
N ARG A 90 -28.14 -1.69 -8.43
CA ARG A 90 -28.66 -1.43 -7.08
C ARG A 90 -30.17 -1.15 -7.08
N LYS A 91 -30.66 -0.34 -8.03
CA LYS A 91 -32.10 -0.02 -8.17
C LYS A 91 -32.95 -1.24 -8.52
N GLN A 92 -32.38 -2.24 -9.17
CA GLN A 92 -33.05 -3.50 -9.49
C GLN A 92 -32.99 -4.52 -8.35
N GLY A 93 -32.38 -4.18 -7.21
CA GLY A 93 -32.22 -5.09 -6.08
C GLY A 93 -31.08 -6.10 -6.24
N ILE A 94 -30.23 -5.95 -7.25
CA ILE A 94 -29.05 -6.79 -7.44
C ILE A 94 -28.04 -6.44 -6.34
N THR A 95 -27.54 -7.46 -5.65
CA THR A 95 -26.54 -7.26 -4.60
C THR A 95 -25.22 -6.81 -5.24
N VAL A 96 -24.67 -5.67 -4.82
CA VAL A 96 -23.38 -5.16 -5.32
C VAL A 96 -22.39 -5.06 -4.17
N ILE A 97 -21.29 -5.81 -4.26
CA ILE A 97 -20.21 -5.80 -3.26
C ILE A 97 -18.84 -5.67 -3.92
N GLY A 98 -17.82 -5.41 -3.12
CA GLY A 98 -16.42 -5.52 -3.51
C GLY A 98 -15.86 -6.93 -3.45
N GLU A 99 -14.71 -7.11 -4.06
CA GLU A 99 -13.91 -8.32 -3.98
C GLU A 99 -13.34 -8.59 -2.57
N VAL A 100 -13.07 -7.54 -1.77
CA VAL A 100 -12.62 -7.67 -0.37
C VAL A 100 -13.74 -8.16 0.53
N GLU A 101 -14.97 -7.73 0.25
CA GLU A 101 -16.16 -8.23 0.94
C GLU A 101 -16.35 -9.71 0.62
N LEU A 102 -16.22 -10.08 -0.66
CA LEU A 102 -16.25 -11.48 -1.08
C LEU A 102 -15.15 -12.30 -0.38
N ALA A 103 -13.92 -11.81 -0.39
CA ALA A 103 -12.78 -12.50 0.22
C ALA A 103 -12.96 -12.67 1.73
N TYR A 104 -13.51 -11.65 2.42
CA TYR A 104 -13.82 -11.72 3.85
C TYR A 104 -14.93 -12.73 4.15
N GLN A 105 -15.98 -12.79 3.32
CA GLN A 105 -17.12 -13.69 3.52
C GLN A 105 -16.79 -15.17 3.34
N PHE A 106 -15.80 -15.49 2.50
CA PHE A 106 -15.36 -16.85 2.25
C PHE A 106 -14.02 -17.19 2.92
N GLY A 107 -13.26 -16.17 3.32
CA GLY A 107 -12.06 -16.31 4.14
C GLY A 107 -12.39 -16.75 5.56
N LYS A 108 -11.35 -17.16 6.28
CA LYS A 108 -11.44 -17.69 7.64
C LYS A 108 -10.42 -17.02 8.55
N GLY A 109 -10.63 -17.19 9.85
CA GLY A 109 -9.78 -16.62 10.88
C GLY A 109 -9.97 -15.12 11.05
N ASP A 110 -9.03 -14.49 11.76
CA ASP A 110 -9.11 -13.09 12.12
C ASP A 110 -8.54 -12.18 11.01
N VAL A 111 -9.09 -10.96 10.91
CA VAL A 111 -8.60 -9.93 9.99
C VAL A 111 -8.09 -8.72 10.76
N LEU A 112 -6.87 -8.31 10.44
CA LEU A 112 -6.22 -7.08 10.88
C LEU A 112 -6.06 -6.18 9.65
N ALA A 113 -6.81 -5.09 9.56
CA ALA A 113 -6.91 -4.29 8.34
C ALA A 113 -6.31 -2.88 8.50
N ILE A 114 -5.53 -2.43 7.52
CA ILE A 114 -4.82 -1.14 7.56
C ILE A 114 -5.24 -0.28 6.37
N THR A 115 -5.62 0.97 6.63
CA THR A 115 -5.77 2.00 5.61
C THR A 115 -5.12 3.33 6.02
N GLY A 116 -5.18 4.30 5.13
CA GLY A 116 -4.54 5.62 5.25
C GLY A 116 -4.11 6.13 3.87
N THR A 117 -3.70 7.39 3.78
CA THR A 117 -3.11 7.89 2.52
C THR A 117 -1.71 7.31 2.35
N ASN A 118 -0.85 7.48 3.36
CA ASN A 118 0.55 7.05 3.35
C ASN A 118 0.86 6.01 4.44
N GLY A 119 1.95 5.26 4.28
CA GLY A 119 2.45 4.31 5.29
C GLY A 119 1.85 2.90 5.25
N LYS A 120 0.71 2.73 4.55
CA LYS A 120 -0.05 1.45 4.49
C LYS A 120 0.83 0.22 4.24
N THR A 121 1.61 0.23 3.17
CA THR A 121 2.46 -0.90 2.75
C THR A 121 3.49 -1.25 3.82
N THR A 122 4.17 -0.24 4.38
CA THR A 122 5.18 -0.44 5.43
C THR A 122 4.54 -1.01 6.69
N THR A 123 3.44 -0.43 7.16
CA THR A 123 2.72 -0.90 8.35
C THR A 123 2.17 -2.31 8.15
N THR A 124 1.60 -2.61 6.97
CA THR A 124 1.03 -3.94 6.66
C THR A 124 2.13 -5.00 6.61
N THR A 125 3.26 -4.68 5.98
CA THR A 125 4.40 -5.61 5.89
C THR A 125 4.99 -5.85 7.28
N LEU A 126 5.24 -4.79 8.06
CA LEU A 126 5.78 -4.91 9.41
C LEU A 126 4.83 -5.69 10.34
N LEU A 127 3.53 -5.40 10.32
CA LEU A 127 2.55 -6.16 11.09
C LEU A 127 2.54 -7.62 10.63
N GLY A 128 2.61 -7.88 9.32
CA GLY A 128 2.78 -9.22 8.76
C GLY A 128 3.97 -9.97 9.36
N GLU A 129 5.14 -9.34 9.43
CA GLU A 129 6.35 -9.94 10.03
C GLU A 129 6.19 -10.16 11.55
N ILE A 130 5.59 -9.22 12.27
CA ILE A 130 5.26 -9.40 13.70
C ILE A 130 4.34 -10.62 13.89
N MET A 131 3.29 -10.74 13.07
CA MET A 131 2.33 -11.84 13.18
C MET A 131 2.97 -13.18 12.80
N LYS A 132 3.81 -13.24 11.77
CA LYS A 132 4.55 -14.47 11.39
C LYS A 132 5.52 -14.94 12.46
N ASN A 133 6.13 -14.01 13.20
CA ASN A 133 6.97 -14.34 14.35
C ASN A 133 6.15 -14.76 15.58
N TYR A 134 4.84 -14.50 15.59
CA TYR A 134 3.91 -14.91 16.64
C TYR A 134 3.25 -16.26 16.34
N GLN A 135 2.88 -16.53 15.10
CA GLN A 135 2.31 -17.81 14.66
C GLN A 135 2.56 -18.11 13.17
N ASP A 136 2.40 -19.37 12.77
CA ASP A 136 2.72 -19.84 11.41
C ASP A 136 1.67 -19.47 10.35
N ASP A 137 0.38 -19.42 10.72
CA ASP A 137 -0.73 -19.28 9.77
C ASP A 137 -1.11 -17.81 9.55
N VAL A 138 -0.32 -17.10 8.73
CA VAL A 138 -0.45 -15.66 8.50
C VAL A 138 -0.44 -15.31 7.01
N PHE A 139 -1.42 -14.53 6.59
CA PHE A 139 -1.56 -14.05 5.21
C PHE A 139 -1.44 -12.54 5.14
N VAL A 140 -0.45 -12.05 4.37
CA VAL A 140 -0.31 -10.62 4.07
C VAL A 140 -0.91 -10.36 2.69
N VAL A 141 -2.03 -9.64 2.64
CA VAL A 141 -2.88 -9.54 1.44
C VAL A 141 -3.46 -8.15 1.24
N GLY A 142 -4.19 -7.98 0.14
CA GLY A 142 -5.01 -6.81 -0.14
C GLY A 142 -4.43 -6.00 -1.30
N ASN A 143 -4.26 -4.70 -1.09
CA ASN A 143 -3.68 -3.77 -2.06
C ASN A 143 -2.13 -3.84 -2.13
N ILE A 144 -1.54 -4.90 -1.59
CA ILE A 144 -0.11 -5.18 -1.56
C ILE A 144 0.13 -6.63 -1.93
N GLY A 145 1.11 -6.89 -2.80
CA GLY A 145 1.56 -8.25 -3.15
C GLY A 145 0.42 -9.13 -3.66
N THR A 146 -0.13 -9.94 -2.76
CA THR A 146 -1.16 -10.95 -3.01
C THR A 146 -2.57 -10.37 -2.81
N PRO A 147 -3.45 -10.39 -3.83
CA PRO A 147 -4.85 -10.03 -3.65
C PRO A 147 -5.54 -10.94 -2.63
N TYR A 148 -6.39 -10.37 -1.77
CA TYR A 148 -7.09 -11.13 -0.73
C TYR A 148 -7.88 -12.32 -1.31
N THR A 149 -8.56 -12.11 -2.44
CA THR A 149 -9.32 -13.16 -3.13
C THR A 149 -8.50 -14.38 -3.58
N THR A 150 -7.17 -14.26 -3.66
CA THR A 150 -6.31 -15.38 -4.07
C THR A 150 -5.80 -16.24 -2.91
N ALA A 151 -5.92 -15.76 -1.67
CA ALA A 151 -5.45 -16.47 -0.48
C ALA A 151 -6.55 -17.21 0.29
N VAL A 152 -7.82 -16.95 -0.03
CA VAL A 152 -9.01 -17.43 0.72
C VAL A 152 -9.01 -18.94 0.96
N GLU A 153 -8.55 -19.73 -0.01
CA GLU A 153 -8.61 -21.20 0.08
C GLU A 153 -7.57 -21.83 0.98
N ASP A 154 -6.45 -21.12 1.17
CA ASP A 154 -5.38 -21.58 2.04
C ASP A 154 -5.67 -21.22 3.51
N MET A 155 -6.71 -20.42 3.76
CA MET A 155 -7.08 -19.94 5.10
C MET A 155 -7.84 -20.98 5.92
N THR A 156 -7.54 -21.01 7.21
CA THR A 156 -8.14 -21.83 8.24
C THR A 156 -8.75 -20.96 9.34
N GLU A 157 -9.47 -21.57 10.29
CA GLU A 157 -10.03 -20.84 11.45
C GLU A 157 -8.96 -20.21 12.34
N ASN A 158 -7.70 -20.66 12.24
CA ASN A 158 -6.57 -20.13 12.99
C ASN A 158 -5.78 -19.07 12.22
N SER A 159 -6.14 -18.82 10.95
CA SER A 159 -5.40 -17.87 10.13
C SER A 159 -5.53 -16.44 10.65
N ILE A 160 -4.45 -15.68 10.47
CA ILE A 160 -4.44 -14.24 10.69
C ILE A 160 -4.20 -13.56 9.36
N THR A 161 -5.18 -12.78 8.91
CA THR A 161 -5.07 -11.99 7.69
C THR A 161 -4.63 -10.58 8.04
N VAL A 162 -3.46 -10.15 7.56
CA VAL A 162 -3.00 -8.76 7.62
C VAL A 162 -3.27 -8.10 6.27
N ALA A 163 -4.28 -7.23 6.22
CA ALA A 163 -4.88 -6.74 4.98
C ALA A 163 -4.60 -5.24 4.73
N GLU A 164 -3.89 -4.91 3.65
CA GLU A 164 -3.77 -3.52 3.17
C GLU A 164 -5.02 -3.10 2.40
N MET A 165 -5.79 -2.13 2.91
CA MET A 165 -7.06 -1.69 2.32
C MET A 165 -6.94 -0.30 1.68
N SER A 166 -7.29 -0.21 0.39
CA SER A 166 -7.45 1.07 -0.32
C SER A 166 -8.81 1.72 0.00
N SER A 167 -8.96 3.02 -0.30
CA SER A 167 -10.28 3.66 -0.19
C SER A 167 -11.28 3.05 -1.17
N PHE A 168 -10.84 2.66 -2.37
CA PHE A 168 -11.73 2.07 -3.39
C PHE A 168 -12.34 0.73 -2.95
N GLN A 169 -11.54 -0.12 -2.30
CA GLN A 169 -12.02 -1.38 -1.75
C GLN A 169 -13.07 -1.16 -0.66
N LEU A 170 -12.80 -0.23 0.25
CA LEU A 170 -13.66 0.06 1.40
C LEU A 170 -14.99 0.74 1.03
N GLU A 171 -15.15 1.29 -0.18
CA GLU A 171 -16.44 1.83 -0.66
C GLU A 171 -17.52 0.75 -0.83
N SER A 172 -17.11 -0.50 -1.04
CA SER A 172 -17.99 -1.58 -1.49
C SER A 172 -18.14 -2.72 -0.47
N ILE A 173 -17.71 -2.48 0.76
CA ILE A 173 -17.89 -3.41 1.88
C ILE A 173 -19.32 -3.35 2.45
N VAL A 174 -19.78 -4.49 2.95
CA VAL A 174 -21.09 -4.67 3.58
C VAL A 174 -20.93 -5.17 5.01
N GLU A 175 -20.36 -6.36 5.21
CA GLU A 175 -20.17 -6.99 6.51
C GLU A 175 -18.70 -7.08 6.94
N PHE A 176 -17.75 -6.66 6.08
CA PHE A 176 -16.32 -6.59 6.42
C PHE A 176 -16.10 -5.99 7.81
N ARG A 177 -15.55 -6.80 8.73
CA ARG A 177 -15.34 -6.46 10.14
C ARG A 177 -13.97 -6.98 10.58
N PRO A 178 -12.92 -6.16 10.48
CA PRO A 178 -11.63 -6.53 11.03
C PRO A 178 -11.68 -6.53 12.55
N ARG A 179 -11.02 -7.49 13.19
CA ARG A 179 -10.86 -7.54 14.65
C ARG A 179 -9.99 -6.39 15.15
N VAL A 180 -8.99 -5.99 14.36
CA VAL A 180 -8.19 -4.79 14.59
C VAL A 180 -8.08 -4.00 13.30
N SER A 181 -8.47 -2.74 13.31
CA SER A 181 -8.32 -1.83 12.18
C SER A 181 -7.32 -0.73 12.48
N ALA A 182 -6.73 -0.12 11.44
CA ALA A 182 -5.94 1.11 11.59
C ALA A 182 -6.21 2.11 10.47
N ILE A 183 -6.27 3.40 10.84
CA ILE A 183 -6.23 4.52 9.90
C ILE A 183 -5.01 5.39 10.22
N LEU A 184 -4.02 5.36 9.32
CA LEU A 184 -2.70 5.95 9.59
C LEU A 184 -2.67 7.48 9.45
N ASN A 185 -3.37 8.04 8.47
CA ASN A 185 -3.40 9.47 8.16
C ASN A 185 -4.37 9.74 6.99
N PHE A 186 -4.74 11.02 6.86
CA PHE A 186 -5.50 11.59 5.76
C PHE A 186 -4.74 12.78 5.15
N THR A 187 -4.30 12.62 3.90
CA THR A 187 -3.88 13.72 3.04
C THR A 187 -4.62 13.63 1.70
N PRO A 188 -4.86 14.77 1.00
CA PRO A 188 -5.53 14.76 -0.30
C PRO A 188 -4.87 13.79 -1.27
N ASP A 189 -5.67 12.86 -1.81
CA ASP A 189 -5.25 11.87 -2.79
C ASP A 189 -6.51 11.31 -3.50
N HIS A 190 -6.36 10.81 -4.72
CA HIS A 190 -7.43 10.17 -5.50
C HIS A 190 -8.74 10.99 -5.63
N LEU A 191 -8.67 12.32 -5.56
CA LEU A 191 -9.85 13.19 -5.66
C LEU A 191 -10.52 13.15 -7.04
N ASN A 192 -9.80 12.72 -8.07
CA ASN A 192 -10.36 12.42 -9.38
C ASN A 192 -11.38 11.26 -9.36
N ARG A 193 -11.32 10.38 -8.35
CA ARG A 193 -12.20 9.22 -8.18
C ARG A 193 -13.22 9.41 -7.05
N HIS A 194 -12.84 10.14 -6.00
CA HIS A 194 -13.70 10.43 -4.84
C HIS A 194 -14.47 11.74 -4.95
N HIS A 195 -14.11 12.60 -5.91
CA HIS A 195 -14.66 13.94 -6.15
C HIS A 195 -14.36 14.96 -5.04
N THR A 196 -14.47 14.58 -3.77
CA THR A 196 -14.20 15.45 -2.60
C THR A 196 -13.34 14.75 -1.55
N MET A 197 -12.66 15.55 -0.72
CA MET A 197 -11.89 15.03 0.42
C MET A 197 -12.80 14.35 1.45
N GLU A 198 -14.02 14.84 1.65
CA GLU A 198 -14.99 14.24 2.56
C GLU A 198 -15.38 12.83 2.11
N ALA A 199 -15.66 12.63 0.82
CA ALA A 199 -15.96 11.31 0.27
C ALA A 199 -14.77 10.35 0.43
N TYR A 200 -13.54 10.83 0.18
CA TYR A 200 -12.31 10.04 0.39
C TYR A 200 -12.14 9.61 1.85
N VAL A 201 -12.37 10.52 2.80
CA VAL A 201 -12.30 10.25 4.24
C VAL A 201 -13.35 9.22 4.63
N ASN A 202 -14.61 9.43 4.22
CA ASN A 202 -15.72 8.53 4.52
C ASN A 202 -15.50 7.13 3.94
N ALA A 203 -14.94 7.02 2.74
CA ALA A 203 -14.57 5.74 2.15
C ALA A 203 -13.58 4.97 3.03
N LYS A 204 -12.57 5.63 3.62
CA LYS A 204 -11.62 4.96 4.54
C LYS A 204 -12.21 4.66 5.91
N LYS A 205 -13.09 5.52 6.44
CA LYS A 205 -13.80 5.29 7.70
C LYS A 205 -14.61 3.98 7.68
N ASN A 206 -15.02 3.51 6.48
CA ASN A 206 -15.71 2.23 6.34
C ASN A 206 -14.91 1.03 6.90
N ILE A 207 -13.58 1.12 7.06
CA ILE A 207 -12.77 0.04 7.66
C ILE A 207 -13.25 -0.37 9.05
N ALA A 208 -13.86 0.54 9.80
CA ALA A 208 -14.38 0.30 11.14
C ALA A 208 -15.92 0.29 11.22
N LYS A 209 -16.62 0.36 10.07
CA LYS A 209 -18.09 0.51 10.00
C LYS A 209 -18.85 -0.57 10.75
N ASN A 210 -18.38 -1.81 10.66
CA ASN A 210 -19.01 -2.98 11.26
C ASN A 210 -18.33 -3.43 12.56
N GLN A 211 -17.30 -2.73 13.02
CA GLN A 211 -16.64 -3.04 14.29
C GLN A 211 -17.59 -2.74 15.47
N THR A 212 -17.37 -3.48 16.55
CA THR A 212 -18.10 -3.40 17.83
C THR A 212 -17.13 -3.11 18.97
N GLU A 213 -17.64 -2.99 20.20
CA GLU A 213 -16.84 -2.74 21.41
C GLU A 213 -15.84 -3.86 21.75
N GLU A 214 -15.94 -5.02 21.09
CA GLU A 214 -14.98 -6.14 21.22
C GLU A 214 -13.76 -5.97 20.30
N ASP A 215 -13.85 -5.10 19.30
CA ASP A 215 -12.82 -4.89 18.29
C ASP A 215 -11.99 -3.62 18.63
N TYR A 216 -10.85 -3.47 17.97
CA TYR A 216 -9.97 -2.31 18.14
C TYR A 216 -9.84 -1.46 16.88
N CYS A 217 -9.73 -0.15 17.04
CA CYS A 217 -9.40 0.80 15.98
C CYS A 217 -8.19 1.64 16.39
N ILE A 218 -7.07 1.47 15.68
CA ILE A 218 -5.82 2.17 15.91
C ILE A 218 -5.79 3.46 15.09
N LEU A 219 -5.62 4.59 15.77
CA LEU A 219 -5.74 5.91 15.13
C LEU A 219 -4.52 6.79 15.41
N ASN A 220 -4.11 7.57 14.41
CA ASN A 220 -3.06 8.56 14.57
C ASN A 220 -3.55 9.73 15.41
N TYR A 221 -2.89 10.04 16.52
CA TYR A 221 -3.26 11.20 17.33
C TYR A 221 -2.82 12.51 16.70
N GLU A 222 -1.84 12.56 15.79
CA GLU A 222 -1.38 13.82 15.20
C GLU A 222 -2.28 14.29 14.04
N ASP A 223 -3.03 13.37 13.43
CA ASP A 223 -3.99 13.69 12.39
C ASP A 223 -5.35 14.12 13.00
N LYS A 224 -5.86 15.26 12.54
CA LYS A 224 -7.10 15.84 13.08
C LYS A 224 -8.33 14.98 12.75
N LEU A 225 -8.40 14.46 11.52
CA LEU A 225 -9.57 13.72 11.04
C LEU A 225 -9.66 12.33 11.70
N THR A 226 -8.52 11.69 11.97
CA THR A 226 -8.48 10.45 12.77
C THR A 226 -8.88 10.69 14.22
N ARG A 227 -8.44 11.79 14.86
CA ARG A 227 -8.90 12.16 16.21
C ARG A 227 -10.41 12.42 16.27
N GLU A 228 -10.94 13.13 15.28
CA GLU A 228 -12.38 13.38 15.18
C GLU A 228 -13.15 12.06 15.03
N PHE A 229 -12.68 11.18 14.13
CA PHE A 229 -13.27 9.86 13.88
C PHE A 229 -13.27 8.94 15.11
N GLY A 230 -12.26 9.03 15.97
CA GLY A 230 -12.21 8.22 17.20
C GLY A 230 -13.38 8.48 18.16
N ASN A 231 -14.12 9.58 18.00
CA ASN A 231 -15.35 9.84 18.77
C ASN A 231 -16.62 9.26 18.12
N GLU A 232 -16.52 8.79 16.88
CA GLU A 232 -17.63 8.25 16.08
C GLU A 232 -17.65 6.71 16.06
N VAL A 233 -16.49 6.07 16.31
CA VAL A 233 -16.30 4.63 16.17
C VAL A 233 -16.79 3.86 17.40
N LYS A 234 -17.41 2.70 17.18
CA LYS A 234 -17.87 1.80 18.25
C LYS A 234 -16.75 0.95 18.85
N ALA A 235 -15.70 0.70 18.07
CA ALA A 235 -14.52 -0.06 18.47
C ALA A 235 -13.77 0.64 19.60
N ARG A 236 -13.01 -0.14 20.36
CA ARG A 236 -12.07 0.40 21.34
C ARG A 236 -10.96 1.14 20.61
N VAL A 237 -10.85 2.44 20.85
CA VAL A 237 -9.82 3.26 20.20
C VAL A 237 -8.53 3.20 21.00
N LEU A 238 -7.42 2.90 20.31
CA LEU A 238 -6.08 3.09 20.85
C LEU A 238 -5.31 4.04 19.93
N TYR A 239 -4.82 5.13 20.49
CA TYR A 239 -4.09 6.11 19.72
C TYR A 239 -2.60 5.82 19.66
N PHE A 240 -1.94 6.27 18.58
CA PHE A 240 -0.50 6.43 18.55
C PHE A 240 -0.08 7.89 18.35
N SER A 241 1.08 8.30 18.87
CA SER A 241 1.61 9.65 18.66
C SER A 241 3.12 9.72 18.54
N SER A 242 3.60 10.45 17.52
CA SER A 242 5.02 10.77 17.33
C SER A 242 5.48 12.04 18.05
N GLN A 243 4.55 12.85 18.58
CA GLN A 243 4.85 14.19 19.09
C GLN A 243 4.53 14.40 20.56
N ARG A 244 3.68 13.55 21.15
CA ARG A 244 3.25 13.74 22.53
C ARG A 244 3.10 12.42 23.26
N LYS A 245 3.36 12.48 24.56
CA LYS A 245 3.02 11.41 25.50
C LYS A 245 1.52 11.25 25.60
N LEU A 246 1.04 10.02 25.55
CA LEU A 246 -0.36 9.67 25.75
C LEU A 246 -0.56 9.02 27.12
N GLU A 247 -1.69 9.30 27.76
CA GLU A 247 -2.10 8.59 28.99
C GLU A 247 -2.34 7.11 28.71
N GLU A 248 -3.00 6.81 27.58
CA GLU A 248 -3.14 5.47 27.01
C GLU A 248 -2.85 5.53 25.51
N GLY A 249 -2.04 4.60 25.00
CA GLY A 249 -1.61 4.58 23.61
C GLY A 249 -0.20 4.05 23.40
N ILE A 250 0.27 4.22 22.17
CA ILE A 250 1.69 4.06 21.83
C ILE A 250 2.27 5.42 21.48
N TYR A 251 3.38 5.81 22.10
CA TYR A 251 3.94 7.13 21.85
C TYR A 251 5.46 7.14 21.86
N LEU A 252 6.01 8.17 21.22
CA LEU A 252 7.44 8.48 21.26
C LEU A 252 7.76 9.37 22.47
N GLU A 253 8.65 8.90 23.35
CA GLU A 253 9.17 9.64 24.51
C GLU A 253 10.70 9.54 24.53
N GLU A 254 11.39 10.66 24.28
CA GLU A 254 12.86 10.73 24.29
C GLU A 254 13.53 9.65 23.41
N GLY A 255 12.99 9.44 22.20
CA GLY A 255 13.48 8.43 21.27
C GLY A 255 13.02 6.99 21.57
N ASN A 256 12.35 6.74 22.68
CA ASN A 256 11.76 5.44 22.99
C ASN A 256 10.33 5.34 22.49
N ILE A 257 10.01 4.24 21.80
CA ILE A 257 8.63 3.85 21.49
C ILE A 257 8.06 3.13 22.71
N ILE A 258 7.09 3.75 23.36
CA ILE A 258 6.47 3.28 24.61
C ILE A 258 5.06 2.76 24.31
N TYR A 259 4.76 1.55 24.79
CA TYR A 259 3.40 1.03 24.91
C TYR A 259 2.87 1.30 26.31
N ASN A 260 1.71 1.93 26.42
CA ASN A 260 1.05 2.22 27.69
C ASN A 260 -0.45 2.00 27.56
N TYR A 261 -0.97 0.85 28.01
CA TYR A 261 -2.39 0.52 27.89
C TYR A 261 -2.83 -0.42 29.00
N GLU A 262 -4.06 -0.22 29.52
CA GLU A 262 -4.66 -1.06 30.57
C GLU A 262 -3.74 -1.34 31.79
N GLY A 263 -2.95 -0.34 32.19
CA GLY A 263 -2.03 -0.45 33.32
C GLY A 263 -0.70 -1.16 33.02
N VAL A 264 -0.49 -1.61 31.78
CA VAL A 264 0.80 -2.13 31.31
C VAL A 264 1.56 -1.00 30.64
N LYS A 265 2.76 -0.71 31.15
CA LYS A 265 3.70 0.24 30.54
C LYS A 265 5.02 -0.45 30.22
N GLU A 266 5.35 -0.55 28.94
CA GLU A 266 6.57 -1.17 28.45
C GLU A 266 7.24 -0.33 27.37
N THR A 267 8.58 -0.33 27.37
CA THR A 267 9.36 0.18 26.25
C THR A 267 9.47 -0.90 25.18
N ILE A 268 9.03 -0.61 23.96
CA ILE A 268 9.20 -1.50 22.81
C ILE A 268 10.65 -1.45 22.36
N CYS A 269 11.15 -0.31 21.88
CA CYS A 269 12.54 -0.10 21.49
C CYS A 269 12.88 1.40 21.42
N HIS A 270 14.17 1.73 21.33
CA HIS A 270 14.63 3.04 20.92
C HIS A 270 14.64 3.16 19.39
N VAL A 271 14.34 4.34 18.83
CA VAL A 271 14.28 4.56 17.38
C VAL A 271 15.61 4.31 16.65
N ASP A 272 16.73 4.43 17.36
CA ASP A 272 18.07 4.12 16.81
C ASP A 272 18.33 2.61 16.67
N GLU A 273 17.49 1.76 17.27
CA GLU A 273 17.54 0.31 17.08
C GLU A 273 16.76 -0.15 15.84
N LEU A 274 15.98 0.76 15.21
CA LEU A 274 15.24 0.48 13.99
C LEU A 274 16.16 0.58 12.77
N GLN A 275 15.98 -0.32 11.81
CA GLN A 275 16.70 -0.26 10.54
C GLN A 275 16.07 0.75 9.56
N ILE A 276 14.79 1.07 9.73
CA ILE A 276 14.05 2.02 8.89
C ILE A 276 14.15 3.45 9.42
N LEU A 277 14.30 4.41 8.49
CA LEU A 277 14.61 5.80 8.83
C LEU A 277 13.41 6.74 8.72
N GLY A 278 13.38 7.73 9.62
CA GLY A 278 12.48 8.90 9.52
C GLY A 278 11.23 8.80 10.39
N THR A 279 10.73 9.95 10.84
CA THR A 279 9.58 10.04 11.77
C THR A 279 8.32 9.36 11.24
N HIS A 280 8.07 9.42 9.93
CA HIS A 280 6.95 8.72 9.29
C HIS A 280 7.04 7.19 9.45
N ASN A 281 8.25 6.63 9.49
CA ASN A 281 8.45 5.21 9.78
C ASN A 281 8.29 4.90 11.26
N HIS A 282 8.62 5.82 12.18
CA HIS A 282 8.28 5.64 13.59
C HIS A 282 6.76 5.54 13.77
N GLU A 283 5.99 6.36 13.06
CA GLU A 283 4.51 6.27 13.07
C GLU A 283 4.00 4.93 12.52
N ASN A 284 4.58 4.44 11.41
CA ASN A 284 4.25 3.11 10.88
C ASN A 284 4.55 2.00 11.91
N VAL A 285 5.70 2.08 12.60
CA VAL A 285 6.08 1.13 13.66
C VAL A 285 5.12 1.20 14.82
N MET A 286 4.79 2.40 15.31
CA MET A 286 3.85 2.57 16.42
C MET A 286 2.47 2.01 16.09
N ALA A 287 1.97 2.24 14.87
CA ALA A 287 0.70 1.67 14.42
C ALA A 287 0.74 0.14 14.38
N ALA A 288 1.76 -0.46 13.77
CA ALA A 288 1.91 -1.93 13.71
C ALA A 288 2.05 -2.55 15.12
N CYS A 289 2.83 -1.93 16.00
CA CYS A 289 2.98 -2.36 17.39
C CYS A 289 1.64 -2.29 18.14
N ALA A 290 0.88 -1.21 17.94
CA ALA A 290 -0.41 -1.04 18.62
C ALA A 290 -1.39 -2.11 18.17
N MET A 291 -1.46 -2.38 16.88
CA MET A 291 -2.30 -3.44 16.33
C MET A 291 -1.93 -4.83 16.88
N ALA A 292 -0.64 -5.17 16.88
CA ALA A 292 -0.16 -6.44 17.40
C ALA A 292 -0.39 -6.59 18.92
N ALA A 293 -0.14 -5.52 19.69
CA ALA A 293 -0.30 -5.54 21.14
C ALA A 293 -1.77 -5.75 21.54
N VAL A 294 -2.72 -5.01 20.94
CA VAL A 294 -4.16 -5.19 21.27
C VAL A 294 -4.73 -6.50 20.74
N TYR A 295 -4.12 -7.09 19.71
CA TYR A 295 -4.44 -8.45 19.28
C TYR A 295 -4.00 -9.51 20.30
N GLY A 296 -2.98 -9.21 21.12
CA GLY A 296 -2.45 -10.08 22.17
C GLY A 296 -1.04 -10.61 21.92
N VAL A 297 -0.32 -10.07 20.93
CA VAL A 297 1.08 -10.46 20.68
C VAL A 297 1.97 -9.98 21.83
N PRO A 298 2.80 -10.84 22.45
CA PRO A 298 3.71 -10.43 23.51
C PRO A 298 4.67 -9.32 23.06
N VAL A 299 4.87 -8.30 23.89
CA VAL A 299 5.75 -7.16 23.59
C VAL A 299 7.17 -7.60 23.23
N GLY A 300 7.67 -8.70 23.80
CA GLY A 300 8.95 -9.29 23.41
C GLY A 300 9.02 -9.70 21.93
N VAL A 301 7.98 -10.34 21.40
CA VAL A 301 7.90 -10.72 19.97
C VAL A 301 7.79 -9.48 19.09
N ILE A 302 7.01 -8.49 19.51
CA ILE A 302 6.88 -7.20 18.82
C ILE A 302 8.26 -6.52 18.74
N ARG A 303 8.97 -6.42 19.87
CA ARG A 303 10.30 -5.79 19.98
C ARG A 303 11.32 -6.41 19.03
N GLU A 304 11.44 -7.74 19.03
CA GLU A 304 12.42 -8.41 18.16
C GLU A 304 12.07 -8.21 16.67
N SER A 305 10.79 -8.33 16.33
CA SER A 305 10.29 -8.13 14.97
C SER A 305 10.57 -6.72 14.43
N VAL A 306 10.30 -5.66 15.22
CA VAL A 306 10.52 -4.27 14.78
C VAL A 306 11.99 -3.92 14.63
N LYS A 307 12.86 -4.51 15.46
CA LYS A 307 14.32 -4.31 15.37
C LYS A 307 14.92 -5.03 14.18
N ALA A 308 14.38 -6.20 13.81
CA ALA A 308 14.80 -6.99 12.67
C ALA A 308 14.23 -6.49 11.33
N PHE A 309 13.15 -5.71 11.34
CA PHE A 309 12.48 -5.27 10.13
C PHE A 309 13.35 -4.28 9.33
N GLY A 310 13.87 -4.75 8.19
CA GLY A 310 14.72 -3.98 7.27
C GLY A 310 13.99 -2.99 6.37
N GLY A 311 12.66 -2.90 6.45
CA GLY A 311 11.83 -2.09 5.58
C GLY A 311 11.16 -2.88 4.46
N VAL A 312 10.56 -2.16 3.52
CA VAL A 312 9.92 -2.74 2.34
C VAL A 312 10.86 -2.55 1.15
N GLU A 313 11.05 -3.59 0.36
CA GLU A 313 11.87 -3.50 -0.85
C GLU A 313 11.45 -2.31 -1.71
N HIS A 314 12.45 -1.61 -2.26
CA HIS A 314 12.29 -0.46 -3.13
C HIS A 314 11.66 0.79 -2.49
N ARG A 315 11.50 0.86 -1.16
CA ARG A 315 11.02 2.05 -0.42
C ARG A 315 12.08 2.54 0.57
N ILE A 316 12.98 3.40 0.12
CA ILE A 316 14.14 3.87 0.89
C ILE A 316 14.89 2.67 1.52
N GLU A 317 14.95 1.57 0.77
CA GLU A 317 15.53 0.30 1.18
C GLU A 317 17.05 0.48 1.27
N TYR A 318 17.63 0.23 2.44
CA TYR A 318 19.08 0.12 2.56
C TYR A 318 19.54 -1.11 1.76
N VAL A 319 20.40 -0.91 0.78
CA VAL A 319 20.95 -2.00 -0.04
C VAL A 319 22.25 -2.52 0.57
N THR A 320 23.24 -1.64 0.71
CA THR A 320 24.56 -1.97 1.23
C THR A 320 25.38 -0.71 1.51
N GLU A 321 26.57 -0.88 2.08
CA GLU A 321 27.60 0.14 2.19
C GLU A 321 28.89 -0.35 1.54
N LYS A 322 29.45 0.46 0.64
CA LYS A 322 30.72 0.15 -0.06
C LYS A 322 31.61 1.37 -0.03
N ASN A 323 32.87 1.17 0.39
CA ASN A 323 33.87 2.24 0.51
C ASN A 323 33.35 3.45 1.31
N GLY A 324 32.55 3.20 2.35
CA GLY A 324 31.95 4.23 3.20
C GLY A 324 30.79 5.01 2.56
N VAL A 325 30.30 4.60 1.38
CA VAL A 325 29.11 5.15 0.72
C VAL A 325 27.93 4.21 0.97
N THR A 326 26.83 4.75 1.47
CA THR A 326 25.59 3.98 1.68
C THR A 326 24.66 4.09 0.48
N TYR A 327 24.08 2.97 0.06
CA TYR A 327 23.19 2.91 -1.11
C TYR A 327 21.75 2.65 -0.68
N TYR A 328 20.82 3.50 -1.15
CA TYR A 328 19.40 3.40 -0.89
C TYR A 328 18.60 3.21 -2.18
N ASN A 329 17.71 2.22 -2.16
CA ASN A 329 16.79 1.91 -3.23
C ASN A 329 15.38 2.42 -2.90
N ASP A 330 14.97 3.50 -3.55
CA ASP A 330 13.62 4.07 -3.48
C ASP A 330 12.96 4.06 -4.87
N SER A 331 13.13 2.96 -5.62
CA SER A 331 12.55 2.81 -6.97
C SER A 331 11.02 2.96 -6.98
N LYS A 332 10.34 2.72 -5.84
CA LYS A 332 8.89 2.95 -5.66
C LYS A 332 8.51 4.44 -5.69
N GLY A 333 9.47 5.36 -5.56
CA GLY A 333 9.33 6.81 -5.76
C GLY A 333 8.98 7.18 -7.21
N THR A 334 7.82 6.73 -7.69
CA THR A 334 7.39 6.80 -9.10
C THR A 334 6.64 8.09 -9.45
N ASN A 335 6.55 9.03 -8.50
CA ASN A 335 6.00 10.37 -8.66
C ASN A 335 6.76 11.37 -7.75
N PRO A 336 6.63 12.69 -7.97
CA PRO A 336 7.31 13.71 -7.18
C PRO A 336 7.04 13.60 -5.67
N ASP A 337 5.78 13.43 -5.25
CA ASP A 337 5.40 13.36 -3.83
C ASP A 337 6.10 12.23 -3.08
N ALA A 338 6.17 11.04 -3.67
CA ALA A 338 6.86 9.91 -3.09
C ALA A 338 8.37 10.15 -3.03
N ALA A 339 8.95 10.73 -4.08
CA ALA A 339 10.39 11.01 -4.13
C ALA A 339 10.81 12.11 -3.14
N ILE A 340 9.95 13.10 -2.86
CA ILE A 340 10.14 14.10 -1.79
C ILE A 340 10.35 13.41 -0.44
N LYS A 341 9.57 12.35 -0.13
CA LYS A 341 9.75 11.58 1.11
C LYS A 341 11.09 10.85 1.17
N GLY A 342 11.54 10.32 0.04
CA GLY A 342 12.90 9.76 -0.11
C GLY A 342 13.98 10.77 0.26
N ILE A 343 13.91 11.97 -0.30
CA ILE A 343 14.85 13.07 0.00
C ILE A 343 14.79 13.50 1.47
N GLN A 344 13.58 13.68 2.01
CA GLN A 344 13.40 14.13 3.40
C GLN A 344 13.98 13.13 4.41
N ALA A 345 13.95 11.83 4.10
CA ALA A 345 14.51 10.77 4.95
C ALA A 345 16.05 10.74 4.97
N MET A 346 16.73 11.36 4.01
CA MET A 346 18.18 11.37 3.96
C MET A 346 18.80 12.23 5.07
N LYS A 347 19.77 11.62 5.77
CA LYS A 347 20.52 12.23 6.88
C LYS A 347 21.95 12.64 6.49
N ARG A 348 22.34 12.44 5.23
CA ARG A 348 23.71 12.65 4.73
C ARG A 348 23.70 13.25 3.31
N PRO A 349 24.79 13.92 2.86
CA PRO A 349 24.89 14.39 1.48
C PRO A 349 24.69 13.23 0.50
N THR A 350 23.89 13.45 -0.53
CA THR A 350 23.32 12.40 -1.36
C THR A 350 23.53 12.70 -2.84
N VAL A 351 24.01 11.71 -3.59
CA VAL A 351 23.93 11.67 -5.06
C VAL A 351 22.59 11.03 -5.43
N LEU A 352 21.75 11.79 -6.12
CA LEU A 352 20.40 11.37 -6.48
C LEU A 352 20.35 10.88 -7.93
N ILE A 353 19.72 9.73 -8.17
CA ILE A 353 19.38 9.24 -9.50
C ILE A 353 17.89 9.52 -9.76
N GLY A 354 17.62 10.34 -10.77
CA GLY A 354 16.31 10.90 -11.10
C GLY A 354 15.91 10.67 -12.55
N GLY A 355 14.62 10.51 -12.83
CA GLY A 355 14.09 10.43 -14.19
C GLY A 355 13.51 9.06 -14.59
N GLY A 356 12.81 9.05 -15.72
CA GLY A 356 12.06 7.90 -16.23
C GLY A 356 10.93 8.32 -17.17
N TYR A 357 9.87 7.52 -17.23
CA TYR A 357 8.71 7.74 -18.10
C TYR A 357 7.88 8.96 -17.67
N ASP A 358 7.53 9.81 -18.64
CA ASP A 358 6.76 11.03 -18.40
C ASP A 358 5.25 10.74 -18.26
N LYS A 359 4.69 11.14 -17.11
CA LYS A 359 3.25 11.12 -16.84
C LYS A 359 2.62 12.53 -16.89
N GLY A 360 3.37 13.53 -17.35
CA GLY A 360 2.98 14.93 -17.31
C GLY A 360 3.15 15.56 -15.92
N SER A 361 4.06 15.04 -15.10
CA SER A 361 4.32 15.55 -13.74
C SER A 361 5.18 16.81 -13.74
N GLU A 362 4.98 17.68 -12.75
CA GLU A 362 5.85 18.84 -12.48
C GLU A 362 6.87 18.49 -11.40
N TYR A 363 8.11 18.99 -11.50
CA TYR A 363 9.20 18.55 -10.63
C TYR A 363 9.73 19.63 -9.68
N THR A 364 9.22 20.86 -9.75
CA THR A 364 9.63 22.00 -8.91
C THR A 364 9.64 21.67 -7.42
N GLU A 365 8.53 21.18 -6.86
CA GLU A 365 8.43 20.88 -5.42
C GLU A 365 9.41 19.77 -4.99
N TRP A 366 9.67 18.81 -5.89
CA TRP A 366 10.65 17.75 -5.63
C TRP A 366 12.06 18.31 -5.52
N ILE A 367 12.42 19.25 -6.38
CA ILE A 367 13.73 19.89 -6.40
C ILE A 367 13.89 20.85 -5.21
N GLU A 368 12.86 21.63 -4.89
CA GLU A 368 12.84 22.48 -3.70
C GLU A 368 13.00 21.66 -2.40
N SER A 369 12.56 20.39 -2.39
CA SER A 369 12.72 19.50 -1.24
C SER A 369 14.17 19.05 -0.96
N PHE A 370 15.11 19.32 -1.88
CA PHE A 370 16.50 18.88 -1.75
C PHE A 370 17.17 19.40 -0.48
N ASP A 371 16.82 20.62 -0.04
CA ASP A 371 17.23 21.19 1.26
C ASP A 371 18.74 21.05 1.55
N GLY A 372 19.57 21.24 0.52
CA GLY A 372 21.03 21.10 0.58
C GLY A 372 21.56 19.66 0.77
N LYS A 373 20.69 18.65 0.85
CA LYS A 373 21.05 17.23 1.00
C LYS A 373 21.49 16.61 -0.31
N VAL A 374 20.89 17.01 -1.43
CA VAL A 374 21.25 16.51 -2.76
C VAL A 374 22.43 17.32 -3.30
N LYS A 375 23.58 16.67 -3.49
CA LYS A 375 24.80 17.32 -3.99
C LYS A 375 24.97 17.22 -5.51
N LYS A 376 24.36 16.20 -6.12
CA LYS A 376 24.45 15.93 -7.55
C LYS A 376 23.21 15.16 -7.97
N LEU A 377 22.61 15.58 -9.07
CA LEU A 377 21.46 14.92 -9.69
C LEU A 377 21.87 14.24 -11.01
N ILE A 378 21.75 12.92 -11.08
CA ILE A 378 22.01 12.14 -12.30
C ILE A 378 20.68 11.86 -12.97
N LEU A 379 20.54 12.37 -14.20
CA LEU A 379 19.28 12.38 -14.95
C LEU A 379 19.32 11.44 -16.15
N LEU A 380 18.27 10.62 -16.28
CA LEU A 380 18.07 9.70 -17.40
C LEU A 380 16.58 9.52 -17.74
N GLY A 381 16.32 8.81 -18.84
CA GLY A 381 14.96 8.53 -19.31
C GLY A 381 14.28 9.71 -20.01
N ASP A 382 13.00 9.54 -20.33
CA ASP A 382 12.21 10.49 -21.12
C ASP A 382 12.11 11.88 -20.44
N THR A 383 12.07 11.91 -19.10
CA THR A 383 11.87 13.14 -18.33
C THR A 383 13.15 13.93 -18.05
N ARG A 384 14.32 13.45 -18.46
CA ARG A 384 15.63 14.05 -18.08
C ARG A 384 15.72 15.53 -18.39
N GLU A 385 15.31 15.97 -19.59
CA GLU A 385 15.38 17.37 -19.99
C GLU A 385 14.37 18.24 -19.24
N LYS A 386 13.16 17.71 -18.99
CA LYS A 386 12.12 18.42 -18.23
C LYS A 386 12.55 18.64 -16.79
N ILE A 387 13.10 17.62 -16.14
CA ILE A 387 13.62 17.72 -14.76
C ILE A 387 14.77 18.72 -14.70
N ALA A 388 15.70 18.67 -15.65
CA ALA A 388 16.79 19.64 -15.73
C ALA A 388 16.28 21.08 -15.86
N ALA A 389 15.28 21.32 -16.71
CA ALA A 389 14.67 22.64 -16.88
C ALA A 389 14.02 23.14 -15.58
N ASP A 390 13.34 22.27 -14.82
CA ASP A 390 12.79 22.64 -13.51
C ASP A 390 13.89 22.86 -12.47
N ALA A 391 15.00 22.11 -12.56
CA ALA A 391 16.15 22.27 -11.67
C ALA A 391 16.80 23.65 -11.83
N GLU A 392 16.99 24.07 -13.09
CA GLU A 392 17.50 25.40 -13.42
C GLU A 392 16.58 26.51 -12.88
N LYS A 393 15.25 26.37 -13.02
CA LYS A 393 14.28 27.33 -12.45
C LYS A 393 14.39 27.44 -10.93
N CYS A 394 14.66 26.33 -10.25
CA CYS A 394 14.84 26.27 -8.79
C CYS A 394 16.25 26.69 -8.35
N GLY A 395 17.15 27.02 -9.29
CA GLY A 395 18.55 27.38 -9.00
C GLY A 395 19.46 26.19 -8.68
N PHE A 396 19.04 24.96 -8.97
CA PHE A 396 19.86 23.76 -8.84
C PHE A 396 20.54 23.41 -10.17
N THR A 397 21.83 23.70 -10.29
CA THR A 397 22.60 23.52 -11.53
C THR A 397 23.53 22.30 -11.52
N ASP A 398 23.66 21.63 -10.37
CA ASP A 398 24.53 20.47 -10.19
C ASP A 398 23.89 19.15 -10.66
N TYR A 399 23.49 19.08 -11.92
CA TYR A 399 22.99 17.86 -12.56
C TYR A 399 23.92 17.36 -13.67
N MET A 400 23.65 16.17 -14.20
CA MET A 400 24.24 15.64 -15.42
C MET A 400 23.33 14.60 -16.08
N PHE A 401 23.46 14.46 -17.40
CA PHE A 401 22.74 13.45 -18.17
C PHE A 401 23.59 12.19 -18.33
N VAL A 402 22.93 11.05 -18.33
CA VAL A 402 23.47 9.73 -18.69
C VAL A 402 22.48 9.03 -19.62
N ASP A 403 22.96 8.04 -20.38
CA ASP A 403 22.16 7.40 -21.43
C ASP A 403 21.63 6.03 -21.03
N SER A 404 22.16 5.43 -19.96
CA SER A 404 21.67 4.16 -19.45
C SER A 404 21.54 4.13 -17.94
N PHE A 405 20.65 3.26 -17.44
CA PHE A 405 20.49 3.04 -16.01
C PHE A 405 21.76 2.50 -15.35
N GLU A 406 22.49 1.63 -16.04
CA GLU A 406 23.77 1.11 -15.55
C GLU A 406 24.81 2.22 -15.41
N GLU A 407 24.94 3.08 -16.43
CA GLU A 407 25.80 4.25 -16.38
C GLU A 407 25.41 5.19 -15.23
N ALA A 408 24.12 5.38 -14.96
CA ALA A 408 23.64 6.22 -13.86
C ALA A 408 24.16 5.72 -12.49
N VAL A 409 24.05 4.42 -12.23
CA VAL A 409 24.47 3.81 -10.96
C VAL A 409 26.00 3.83 -10.83
N LEU A 410 26.73 3.47 -11.89
CA LEU A 410 28.19 3.48 -11.90
C LEU A 410 28.75 4.90 -11.72
N THR A 411 28.12 5.89 -12.36
CA THR A 411 28.48 7.30 -12.23
C THR A 411 28.19 7.80 -10.82
N ALA A 412 27.05 7.43 -10.23
CA ALA A 412 26.72 7.78 -8.86
C ALA A 412 27.76 7.25 -7.87
N ALA A 413 28.13 5.98 -8.02
CA ALA A 413 29.15 5.33 -7.19
C ALA A 413 30.52 6.01 -7.29
N LYS A 414 30.91 6.48 -8.48
CA LYS A 414 32.17 7.19 -8.71
C LYS A 414 32.20 8.60 -8.11
N ILE A 415 31.05 9.27 -8.04
CA ILE A 415 30.92 10.66 -7.55
C ILE A 415 30.74 10.70 -6.03
N ALA A 416 30.08 9.70 -5.45
CA ALA A 416 29.88 9.60 -4.01
C ALA A 416 31.21 9.39 -3.29
N LYS A 417 31.33 9.98 -2.10
CA LYS A 417 32.50 9.93 -1.23
C LYS A 417 32.14 9.27 0.10
N GLU A 418 33.16 8.82 0.82
CA GLU A 418 33.01 8.28 2.18
C GLU A 418 32.14 9.21 3.07
N GLY A 419 31.17 8.62 3.76
CA GLY A 419 30.20 9.32 4.61
C GLY A 419 28.93 9.81 3.88
N GLU A 420 28.86 9.68 2.56
CA GLU A 420 27.72 10.12 1.74
C GLU A 420 26.76 8.97 1.39
N ALA A 421 25.69 9.29 0.65
CA ALA A 421 24.75 8.33 0.10
C ALA A 421 24.62 8.39 -1.42
N VAL A 422 24.22 7.26 -2.01
CA VAL A 422 23.58 7.20 -3.34
C VAL A 422 22.11 6.82 -3.13
N LEU A 423 21.20 7.58 -3.71
CA LEU A 423 19.76 7.33 -3.64
C LEU A 423 19.19 7.18 -5.05
N LEU A 424 18.56 6.05 -5.33
CA LEU A 424 17.63 5.91 -6.45
C LEU A 424 16.24 6.35 -5.98
N SER A 425 15.82 7.57 -6.31
CA SER A 425 14.46 8.06 -6.04
C SER A 425 13.99 8.85 -7.27
N PRO A 426 13.39 8.18 -8.27
CA PRO A 426 13.36 8.68 -9.65
C PRO A 426 12.33 9.77 -9.93
N ALA A 427 11.37 9.99 -9.03
CA ALA A 427 10.19 10.84 -9.21
C ALA A 427 9.32 10.48 -10.44
N CYS A 428 9.61 9.37 -11.12
CA CYS A 428 9.04 8.98 -12.39
C CYS A 428 8.71 7.49 -12.45
N ALA A 429 7.71 7.13 -13.25
CA ALA A 429 7.44 5.73 -13.58
C ALA A 429 8.61 5.12 -14.36
N SER A 430 8.70 3.80 -14.39
CA SER A 430 9.84 3.08 -14.97
C SER A 430 9.64 2.66 -16.43
N TRP A 431 8.46 2.89 -17.01
CA TRP A 431 7.96 2.18 -18.19
C TRP A 431 8.69 2.48 -19.51
N ASP A 432 9.51 3.52 -19.54
CA ASP A 432 10.41 3.86 -20.63
C ASP A 432 11.60 2.89 -20.71
N MET A 433 12.07 2.39 -19.57
CA MET A 433 13.26 1.54 -19.47
C MET A 433 13.00 0.13 -18.90
N PHE A 434 11.97 -0.02 -18.07
CA PHE A 434 11.68 -1.24 -17.32
C PHE A 434 10.17 -1.51 -17.23
N PRO A 435 9.75 -2.78 -17.23
CA PRO A 435 8.33 -3.14 -17.16
C PRO A 435 7.66 -2.72 -15.85
N SER A 436 8.42 -2.62 -14.76
CA SER A 436 7.92 -2.16 -13.46
C SER A 436 9.03 -1.55 -12.60
N TYR A 437 8.62 -0.85 -11.52
CA TYR A 437 9.59 -0.24 -10.61
C TYR A 437 10.34 -1.31 -9.80
N GLU A 438 9.76 -2.48 -9.58
CA GLU A 438 10.42 -3.63 -8.95
C GLU A 438 11.62 -4.06 -9.80
N VAL A 439 11.44 -4.24 -11.12
CA VAL A 439 12.53 -4.61 -12.02
C VAL A 439 13.64 -3.55 -12.04
N ARG A 440 13.29 -2.27 -12.03
CA ARG A 440 14.26 -1.17 -11.89
C ARG A 440 15.02 -1.23 -10.56
N GLY A 441 14.31 -1.50 -9.47
CA GLY A 441 14.87 -1.60 -8.12
C GLY A 441 15.79 -2.81 -7.97
N GLU A 442 15.42 -3.97 -8.52
CA GLU A 442 16.29 -5.15 -8.58
C GLU A 442 17.54 -4.89 -9.39
N LYS A 443 17.42 -4.21 -10.55
CA LYS A 443 18.59 -3.87 -11.35
C LYS A 443 19.54 -2.94 -10.61
N PHE A 444 19.02 -2.01 -9.82
CA PHE A 444 19.83 -1.16 -8.95
C PHE A 444 20.61 -1.98 -7.92
N LYS A 445 19.93 -2.90 -7.21
CA LYS A 445 20.57 -3.80 -6.23
C LYS A 445 21.64 -4.66 -6.89
N GLU A 446 21.37 -5.23 -8.06
CA GLU A 446 22.32 -6.04 -8.83
C GLU A 446 23.61 -5.27 -9.12
N ILE A 447 23.49 -4.05 -9.67
CA ILE A 447 24.66 -3.22 -10.03
C ILE A 447 25.39 -2.76 -8.75
N VAL A 448 24.66 -2.29 -7.74
CA VAL A 448 25.28 -1.85 -6.48
C VAL A 448 26.05 -2.99 -5.82
N ASN A 449 25.51 -4.22 -5.82
CA ASN A 449 26.16 -5.39 -5.25
C ASN A 449 27.39 -5.83 -6.06
N SER A 450 27.53 -5.47 -7.34
CA SER A 450 28.70 -5.78 -8.15
C SER A 450 29.83 -4.74 -8.11
N LEU A 451 29.59 -3.54 -7.54
CA LEU A 451 30.57 -2.45 -7.36
C LEU A 451 31.86 -2.82 -6.60
#